data_AF-A0A961JPI1-F1
#
_entry.id   AF-A0A961JPI1-F1
#
_cell.length_a   1.000
_cell.length_b   1.000
_cell.length_c   1.000
_cell.angle_alpha   90.00
_cell.angle_beta   90.00
_cell.angle_gamma   90.00
#
_symmetry.space_group_name_H-M   'P 1'
#
loop_
_entity.id
_entity.type
_entity.pdbx_description
1 polymer ?
#
loop_
_entity_poly.entity_id
_entity_poly.type
_entity_poly.pdbx_seq_one_letter_code
_entity_poly.pdbx_strand_id
1 'polypeptide(L)' 'NLHPKGGEFDPKAAHPGPGTADLCFLSATPLPGWEAHLADCGVDVEDGPVRRTGATGPILSLYLRDPDGNLIEVSNPA' A
#
# COMPACT_ATOMS: atom_id res chain seq x y z
N ASN A 1 7.97 -1.88 8.17
CA ASN A 1 9.39 -1.55 8.40
C ASN A 1 9.76 -0.41 7.49
N LEU A 2 10.02 0.78 8.03
CA LEU A 2 10.48 1.96 7.27
C LEU A 2 11.89 2.31 7.76
N HIS A 3 12.83 2.43 6.83
CA HIS A 3 14.22 2.77 7.12
C HIS A 3 14.47 4.20 6.61
N PRO A 4 14.84 5.16 7.47
CA PRO A 4 15.20 6.49 7.01
C PRO A 4 16.36 6.41 6.02
N LYS A 5 16.30 7.20 4.94
CA LYS A 5 17.40 7.29 3.98
C LYS A 5 18.71 7.67 4.68
N GLY A 6 19.73 6.83 4.54
CA GLY A 6 21.04 7.00 5.19
C GLY A 6 21.10 6.54 6.64
N GLY A 7 20.00 6.00 7.19
CA GLY A 7 19.89 5.44 8.55
C GLY A 7 19.41 3.99 8.53
N GLU A 8 19.69 3.24 7.48
CA GLU A 8 19.21 1.87 7.33
C GLU A 8 19.90 0.91 8.31
N PHE A 9 19.11 0.14 9.05
CA PHE A 9 19.58 -0.95 9.90
C PHE A 9 19.39 -2.31 9.21
N ASP A 10 20.14 -3.32 9.65
CA ASP A 10 20.06 -4.67 9.09
C ASP A 10 18.92 -5.50 9.75
N PRO A 11 18.24 -6.37 8.99
CA PRO A 11 18.41 -6.61 7.56
C PRO A 11 17.73 -5.53 6.70
N LYS A 12 18.35 -5.18 5.57
CA LYS A 12 17.83 -4.24 4.58
C LYS A 12 17.86 -4.83 3.16
N ALA A 13 17.13 -4.20 2.25
CA ALA A 13 17.21 -4.53 0.83
C ALA A 13 18.65 -4.37 0.33
N ALA A 14 19.04 -5.16 -0.68
CA ALA A 14 20.37 -5.06 -1.29
C ALA A 14 20.63 -3.65 -1.87
N HIS A 15 19.57 -2.99 -2.35
CA HIS A 15 19.57 -1.62 -2.85
C HIS A 15 18.42 -0.85 -2.20
N PRO A 16 18.58 -0.31 -0.98
CA PRO A 16 17.53 0.44 -0.31
C PRO A 16 17.35 1.81 -0.98
N GLY A 17 16.11 2.20 -1.23
CA GLY A 17 15.77 3.50 -1.82
C GLY A 17 14.37 3.97 -1.43
N PRO A 18 14.14 5.28 -1.32
CA PRO A 18 12.79 5.83 -1.24
C PRO A 18 11.99 5.51 -2.51
N GLY A 19 10.71 5.22 -2.37
CA GLY A 19 9.79 5.01 -3.50
C GLY A 19 9.97 3.68 -4.24
N THR A 20 10.81 2.78 -3.73
CA THR A 20 11.09 1.49 -4.39
C THR A 20 10.19 0.35 -3.90
N ALA A 21 9.38 0.57 -2.87
CA ALA A 21 8.51 -0.46 -2.33
C ALA A 21 7.17 -0.50 -3.09
N ASP A 22 6.69 -1.74 -3.27
CA ASP A 22 5.36 -2.08 -3.78
C ASP A 22 4.79 -3.12 -2.82
N LEU A 23 3.79 -2.72 -2.02
CA LEU A 23 3.33 -3.47 -0.86
C LEU A 23 1.81 -3.63 -0.87
N CYS A 24 1.35 -4.87 -0.75
CA CYS A 24 -0.07 -5.20 -0.56
C CYS A 24 -0.38 -5.56 0.89
N PHE A 25 -1.36 -4.86 1.47
CA PHE A 25 -1.88 -5.10 2.81
C PHE A 25 -3.33 -5.60 2.73
N LEU A 26 -3.58 -6.79 3.28
CA LEU A 26 -4.93 -7.25 3.53
C LEU A 26 -5.51 -6.56 4.76
N SER A 27 -6.65 -5.91 4.59
CA SER A 27 -7.39 -5.28 5.67
C SER A 27 -8.67 -6.05 5.97
N ALA A 28 -9.06 -6.07 7.25
CA ALA A 28 -10.41 -6.50 7.64
C ALA A 28 -11.44 -5.37 7.48
N THR A 29 -11.00 -4.12 7.38
CA THR A 29 -11.87 -2.97 7.12
C THR A 29 -12.29 -2.98 5.65
N PRO A 30 -13.60 -2.87 5.34
CA PRO A 30 -14.08 -2.80 3.97
C PRO A 30 -13.51 -1.61 3.18
N LEU A 31 -13.22 -1.78 1.89
CA LEU A 31 -12.68 -0.71 1.04
C LEU A 31 -13.47 0.62 1.06
N PRO A 32 -14.82 0.65 1.10
CA PRO A 32 -15.54 1.91 1.22
C PRO A 32 -15.21 2.69 2.50
N GLY A 33 -14.90 1.98 3.58
CA GLY A 33 -14.42 2.61 4.83
C GLY A 33 -13.01 3.18 4.68
N TRP A 34 -12.16 2.52 3.90
CA TRP A 34 -10.84 3.05 3.54
C TRP A 34 -10.93 4.27 2.64
N GLU A 35 -11.76 4.25 1.59
CA GLU A 35 -11.96 5.42 0.71
C GLU A 35 -12.40 6.64 1.51
N ALA A 36 -13.37 6.48 2.42
CA ALA A 36 -13.82 7.56 3.29
C ALA A 36 -12.71 8.07 4.23
N HIS A 37 -11.96 7.16 4.83
CA HIS A 37 -10.85 7.51 5.73
C HIS A 37 -9.72 8.23 4.99
N LEU A 38 -9.33 7.74 3.82
CA LEU A 38 -8.29 8.35 2.98
C LEU A 38 -8.69 9.75 2.53
N ALA A 39 -9.96 9.94 2.12
CA ALA A 39 -10.49 11.25 1.77
C ALA A 39 -10.44 12.25 2.95
N ASP A 40 -10.80 11.81 4.16
CA ASP A 40 -10.72 12.63 5.38
C ASP A 40 -9.26 13.01 5.72
N CYS A 41 -8.32 12.13 5.42
CA CYS A 41 -6.89 12.41 5.54
C CYS A 41 -6.29 13.23 4.39
N GLY A 42 -7.07 13.55 3.35
CA GLY A 42 -6.57 14.23 2.15
C GLY A 42 -5.57 13.40 1.35
N VAL A 43 -5.71 12.07 1.38
CA VAL A 43 -4.91 11.13 0.60
C VAL A 43 -5.69 10.66 -0.62
N ASP A 44 -5.13 10.91 -1.80
CA ASP A 44 -5.75 10.51 -3.06
C ASP A 44 -5.60 8.99 -3.30
N VAL A 45 -6.68 8.37 -3.76
CA VAL A 45 -6.66 7.02 -4.33
C VAL A 45 -6.21 7.14 -5.79
N GLU A 46 -5.08 6.52 -6.12
CA GLU A 46 -4.49 6.51 -7.46
C GLU A 46 -5.25 5.59 -8.43
N ASP A 47 -5.75 4.44 -7.95
CA ASP A 47 -6.58 3.50 -8.72
C ASP A 47 -7.46 2.65 -7.78
N GLY A 48 -8.55 2.12 -8.32
CA GLY A 48 -9.49 1.24 -7.63
C GLY A 48 -10.84 1.87 -7.27
N PRO A 49 -11.76 1.09 -6.67
CA PRO A 49 -11.60 -0.33 -6.34
C PRO A 49 -11.57 -1.24 -7.59
N VAL A 50 -10.58 -2.13 -7.65
CA VAL A 50 -10.36 -2.99 -8.83
C VAL A 50 -9.93 -4.40 -8.43
N ARG A 51 -10.33 -5.41 -9.22
CA ARG A 51 -9.98 -6.81 -8.98
C ARG A 51 -8.50 -7.07 -9.30
N ARG A 52 -7.85 -7.87 -8.45
CA ARG A 52 -6.46 -8.30 -8.56
C ARG A 52 -6.30 -9.75 -8.11
N THR A 53 -5.14 -10.32 -8.41
CA THR A 53 -4.75 -11.65 -7.95
C THR A 53 -3.96 -11.51 -6.66
N GLY A 54 -4.54 -11.90 -5.53
CA GLY A 54 -3.83 -12.02 -4.26
C GLY A 54 -3.09 -13.35 -4.15
N ALA A 55 -2.23 -13.46 -3.13
CA ALA A 55 -1.40 -14.65 -2.91
C ALA A 55 -2.20 -15.96 -2.75
N THR A 56 -3.41 -15.89 -2.18
CA THR A 56 -4.26 -17.06 -1.91
C THR A 56 -5.58 -17.06 -2.69
N GLY A 57 -5.83 -16.06 -3.53
CA GLY A 57 -7.08 -15.92 -4.26
C GLY A 57 -7.35 -14.50 -4.75
N PRO A 58 -8.48 -14.28 -5.45
CA PRO A 58 -8.86 -12.96 -5.91
C PRO A 58 -9.03 -11.97 -4.75
N ILE A 59 -8.59 -10.73 -4.97
CA ILE A 59 -8.75 -9.62 -4.03
C ILE A 59 -9.33 -8.40 -4.76
N LEU A 60 -9.96 -7.50 -4.01
CA LEU A 60 -10.37 -6.18 -4.47
C LEU A 60 -9.47 -5.15 -3.78
N SER A 61 -8.95 -4.19 -4.55
CA SER A 61 -7.84 -3.36 -4.10
C SER A 61 -8.02 -1.89 -4.43
N LEU A 62 -7.49 -1.03 -3.55
CA LEU A 62 -7.23 0.40 -3.76
C LEU A 62 -5.72 0.62 -3.79
N TYR A 63 -5.28 1.57 -4.62
CA TYR A 63 -3.87 1.96 -4.75
C TYR A 63 -3.67 3.41 -4.33
N LEU A 64 -2.57 3.68 -3.63
CA LEU A 64 -2.16 5.02 -3.22
C LEU A 64 -0.63 5.12 -3.12
N ARG A 65 -0.14 6.36 -2.95
CA ARG A 65 1.28 6.64 -2.71
C ARG A 65 1.51 7.07 -1.28
N ASP A 66 2.58 6.57 -0.68
CA ASP A 66 3.12 7.18 0.52
C ASP A 66 4.02 8.40 0.20
N PRO A 67 4.50 9.15 1.20
CA PRO A 67 5.32 10.35 0.96
C PRO A 67 6.64 10.12 0.21
N ASP A 68 7.19 8.89 0.23
CA ASP A 68 8.40 8.53 -0.50
C ASP A 68 8.08 8.07 -1.94
N GLY A 69 6.80 7.92 -2.29
CA GLY A 69 6.32 7.47 -3.59
C GLY A 69 6.15 5.95 -3.71
N ASN A 70 6.24 5.20 -2.61
CA ASN A 70 6.02 3.76 -2.63
C ASN A 70 4.59 3.46 -3.05
N LEU A 71 4.39 2.38 -3.80
CA LEU A 71 3.04 1.91 -4.13
C LEU A 71 2.49 1.13 -2.95
N ILE A 72 1.37 1.59 -2.40
CA ILE A 72 0.65 0.93 -1.33
C ILE A 72 -0.67 0.44 -1.89
N GLU A 73 -0.91 -0.86 -1.76
CA GLU A 73 -2.16 -1.53 -2.12
C GLU A 73 -2.90 -1.94 -0.85
N VAL A 74 -4.13 -1.45 -0.67
CA VAL A 74 -5.02 -1.87 0.42
C VAL A 74 -6.12 -2.74 -0.15
N SER A 75 -6.25 -3.96 0.37
CA SER A 75 -7.12 -4.97 -0.25
C SER A 75 -8.01 -5.71 0.75
N ASN A 76 -9.16 -6.17 0.25
CA ASN A 76 -9.96 -7.21 0.90
C ASN A 76 -10.03 -8.46 -0.01
N PRO A 77 -10.19 -9.68 0.56
CA PRO A 77 -10.58 -10.85 -0.22
C PRO A 77 -11.86 -10.58 -1.04
N ALA A 78 -11.86 -10.98 -2.32
CA ALA A 78 -12.97 -10.73 -3.25
C ALA A 78 -13.96 -11.89 -3.39
#